data_AF-A0A382LNX0-F1
#
_entry.id   AF-A0A382LNX0-F1
#
_cell.length_a   1.000
_cell.length_b   1.000
_cell.length_c   1.000
_cell.angle_alpha   90.00
_cell.angle_beta   90.00
_cell.angle_gamma   90.00
#
_symmetry.space_group_name_H-M   'P 1'
#
loop_
_entity.id
_entity.type
_entity.pdbx_description
1 polymer ?
#
loop_
_entity_poly.entity_id
_entity_poly.type
_entity_poly.pdbx_seq_one_letter_code
_entity_poly.pdbx_strand_id
1 'polypeptide(L)'
;MKTNTISLTTNDIQISLDCEANLVSFDDLVHSKAYLPEVEPVPLLRLVTELDIEVPTRMDYDQTNNVLELVYQNTVVIISVQQKLTHLTFELKAIDGQKVDLIMWGPFPTTIDQIIGETIGIVRNDQFAIGIQALSPQTIGGQPQEYPPSSIVGTSVWESQIRSIETAVQTDFGSVLQAYTRQQDGGILGSKIAIFGCPVGQALERIGEIELAEGLPHPMLDGEWTKTSLTAKSSYLITDFGEHNIDDALNYTHQAGFKYLYHSGPFYNW
;
A
#
# COMPACT_ATOMS: atom_id res chain seq x y z
N MET A 1 -15.57 31.05 -0.15
CA MET A 1 -15.75 30.47 -1.49
C MET A 1 -15.98 28.99 -1.29
N LYS A 2 -16.96 28.36 -1.93
CA LYS A 2 -17.13 26.89 -1.82
C LYS A 2 -15.92 26.28 -2.51
N THR A 3 -15.00 25.70 -1.75
CA THR A 3 -13.94 24.84 -2.26
C THR A 3 -14.63 23.68 -2.99
N ASN A 4 -14.45 23.62 -4.31
CA ASN A 4 -14.99 22.52 -5.11
C ASN A 4 -14.24 21.27 -4.64
N THR A 5 -14.96 20.36 -4.00
CA THR A 5 -14.43 19.08 -3.50
C THR A 5 -15.14 17.96 -4.23
N ILE A 6 -14.42 16.87 -4.46
CA ILE A 6 -15.00 15.61 -4.95
C ILE A 6 -14.97 14.61 -3.80
N SER A 7 -15.93 13.68 -3.79
CA SER A 7 -15.97 12.58 -2.83
C SER A 7 -15.94 11.26 -3.57
N LEU A 8 -15.04 10.39 -3.13
CA LEU A 8 -14.84 9.04 -3.62
C LEU A 8 -15.20 8.07 -2.49
N THR A 9 -15.98 7.04 -2.77
CA THR A 9 -16.60 6.20 -1.75
C THR A 9 -16.38 4.72 -2.03
N THR A 10 -16.29 3.96 -0.94
CA THR A 10 -16.51 2.51 -0.89
C THR A 10 -17.72 2.24 0.01
N ASN A 11 -17.96 0.98 0.38
CA ASN A 11 -18.98 0.69 1.39
C ASN A 11 -18.63 1.23 2.79
N ASP A 12 -17.34 1.32 3.12
CA ASP A 12 -16.87 1.57 4.49
C ASP A 12 -16.18 2.91 4.65
N ILE A 13 -15.67 3.50 3.56
CA ILE A 13 -14.92 4.76 3.62
C ILE A 13 -15.40 5.78 2.60
N GLN A 14 -15.22 7.04 2.95
CA GLN A 14 -15.26 8.16 2.03
C GLN A 14 -13.95 8.93 2.10
N ILE A 15 -13.38 9.24 0.95
CA ILE A 15 -12.22 10.11 0.78
C ILE A 15 -12.66 11.32 -0.05
N SER A 16 -12.33 12.53 0.42
CA SER A 16 -12.61 13.75 -0.34
C SER A 16 -11.32 14.45 -0.75
N LEU A 17 -11.29 14.94 -1.99
CA LEU A 17 -10.17 15.71 -2.56
C LEU A 17 -10.62 17.14 -2.89
N ASP A 18 -9.75 18.12 -2.65
CA ASP A 18 -9.96 19.50 -3.09
C ASP A 18 -9.50 19.73 -4.55
N CYS A 19 -9.60 20.98 -5.02
CA CYS A 19 -9.21 21.38 -6.37
C CYS A 19 -7.70 21.37 -6.64
N GLU A 20 -6.86 21.04 -5.67
CA GLU A 20 -5.41 20.85 -5.80
C GLU A 20 -5.03 19.38 -5.54
N ALA A 21 -6.03 18.48 -5.53
CA ALA A 21 -5.88 17.06 -5.18
C ALA A 21 -5.30 16.80 -3.79
N ASN A 22 -5.51 17.71 -2.84
CA ASN A 22 -5.23 17.42 -1.44
C ASN A 22 -6.38 16.61 -0.84
N LEU A 23 -6.04 15.60 -0.06
CA LEU A 23 -6.96 14.87 0.80
C LEU A 23 -7.47 15.80 1.90
N VAL A 24 -8.78 16.05 1.91
CA VAL A 24 -9.46 16.92 2.89
C VAL A 24 -10.41 16.16 3.81
N SER A 25 -10.75 14.91 3.48
CA SER A 25 -11.44 14.01 4.41
C SER A 25 -11.02 12.56 4.19
N PHE A 26 -10.99 11.80 5.28
CA PHE A 26 -10.88 10.34 5.31
C PHE A 26 -11.84 9.86 6.38
N ASP A 27 -13.01 9.41 5.97
CA ASP A 27 -14.14 9.14 6.85
C ASP A 27 -14.46 7.64 6.88
N ASP A 28 -14.63 7.07 8.06
CA ASP A 28 -15.25 5.77 8.32
C ASP A 28 -16.77 5.94 8.34
N LEU A 29 -17.42 5.35 7.33
CA LEU A 29 -18.86 5.39 7.13
C LEU A 29 -19.62 4.42 8.05
N VAL A 30 -18.94 3.42 8.62
CA VAL A 30 -19.53 2.42 9.51
C VAL A 30 -19.77 3.02 10.90
N HIS A 31 -18.78 3.73 11.44
CA HIS A 31 -18.85 4.33 12.77
C HIS A 31 -19.00 5.86 12.75
N SER A 32 -19.11 6.47 11.56
CA SER A 32 -19.23 7.92 11.38
C SER A 32 -18.10 8.69 12.05
N LYS A 33 -16.85 8.27 11.79
CA LYS A 33 -15.64 8.84 12.39
C LYS A 33 -14.66 9.32 11.32
N ALA A 34 -14.18 10.55 11.47
CA ALA A 34 -13.10 11.07 10.62
C ALA A 34 -11.74 10.62 11.16
N TYR A 35 -10.86 10.23 10.25
CA TYR A 35 -9.51 9.77 10.55
C TYR A 35 -8.42 10.69 10.00
N LEU A 36 -8.73 11.69 9.17
CA LEU A 36 -7.74 12.66 8.72
C LEU A 36 -7.38 13.63 9.87
N PRO A 37 -6.11 13.72 10.31
CA PRO A 37 -5.68 14.69 11.31
C PRO A 37 -5.60 16.12 10.74
N GLU A 38 -5.56 17.13 11.61
CA GLU A 38 -5.25 18.51 11.23
C GLU A 38 -3.74 18.65 10.97
N VAL A 39 -3.33 18.54 9.70
CA VAL A 39 -1.93 18.61 9.24
C VAL A 39 -1.80 19.54 8.03
N GLU A 40 -0.56 19.76 7.58
CA GLU A 40 -0.29 20.42 6.29
C GLU A 40 -1.02 19.71 5.12
N PRO A 41 -1.25 20.40 3.99
CA PRO A 41 -1.94 19.82 2.84
C PRO A 41 -1.43 18.43 2.48
N VAL A 42 -2.35 17.52 2.13
CA VAL A 42 -2.07 16.12 1.87
C VAL A 42 -2.27 15.79 0.39
N PRO A 43 -1.34 16.13 -0.51
CA PRO A 43 -1.40 15.78 -1.92
C PRO A 43 -1.62 14.28 -2.15
N LEU A 44 -2.51 13.95 -3.08
CA LEU A 44 -2.73 12.58 -3.55
C LEU A 44 -1.45 11.97 -4.14
N LEU A 45 -0.74 12.75 -4.98
CA LEU A 45 0.45 12.33 -5.71
C LEU A 45 1.50 13.44 -5.72
N ARG A 46 2.72 13.13 -5.28
CA ARG A 46 3.90 14.00 -5.39
C ARG A 46 4.80 13.51 -6.51
N LEU A 47 5.42 14.43 -7.23
CA LEU A 47 6.42 14.12 -8.25
C LEU A 47 7.80 14.53 -7.74
N VAL A 48 8.80 13.70 -7.98
CA VAL A 48 10.20 14.04 -7.72
C VAL A 48 10.90 14.21 -9.05
N THR A 49 11.49 15.38 -9.22
CA THR A 49 12.28 15.75 -10.40
C THR A 49 13.75 15.94 -9.99
N GLU A 50 14.62 16.20 -10.96
CA GLU A 50 16.01 16.56 -10.68
C GLU A 50 16.15 17.86 -9.86
N LEU A 51 15.12 18.71 -9.83
CA LEU A 51 15.14 20.01 -9.16
C LEU A 51 14.57 19.96 -7.74
N ASP A 52 13.37 19.40 -7.58
CA ASP A 52 12.63 19.41 -6.31
C ASP A 52 11.47 18.38 -6.31
N ILE A 53 10.77 18.31 -5.17
CA ILE A 53 9.48 17.64 -5.00
C ILE A 53 8.35 18.61 -5.38
N GLU A 54 7.52 18.22 -6.34
CA GLU A 54 6.37 18.99 -6.79
C GLU A 54 5.06 18.40 -6.26
N VAL A 55 4.12 19.30 -5.93
CA VAL A 55 2.73 18.99 -5.57
C VAL A 55 1.78 19.56 -6.62
N PRO A 56 0.57 19.01 -6.80
CA PRO A 56 -0.37 19.54 -7.76
C PRO A 56 -0.81 20.96 -7.37
N THR A 57 -1.03 21.78 -8.38
CA THR A 57 -1.57 23.15 -8.26
C THR A 57 -3.01 23.26 -8.77
N ARG A 58 -3.48 22.21 -9.48
CA ARG A 58 -4.85 22.07 -9.92
C ARG A 58 -5.19 20.60 -10.15
N MET A 59 -6.44 20.25 -9.90
CA MET A 59 -7.08 18.98 -10.20
C MET A 59 -8.39 19.22 -10.94
N ASP A 60 -8.56 18.52 -12.06
CA ASP A 60 -9.82 18.43 -12.79
C ASP A 60 -10.30 16.97 -12.77
N TYR A 61 -11.55 16.71 -12.38
CA TYR A 61 -12.13 15.36 -12.32
C TYR A 61 -13.18 15.14 -13.40
N ASP A 62 -12.88 14.25 -14.34
CA ASP A 62 -13.85 13.72 -15.29
C ASP A 62 -14.59 12.52 -14.68
N GLN A 63 -15.78 12.78 -14.14
CA GLN A 63 -16.66 11.75 -13.58
C GLN A 63 -17.13 10.73 -14.61
N THR A 64 -17.23 11.09 -15.90
CA THR A 64 -17.74 10.19 -16.94
C THR A 64 -16.72 9.10 -17.22
N ASN A 65 -15.44 9.48 -17.30
CA ASN A 65 -14.34 8.57 -17.60
C ASN A 65 -13.63 8.05 -16.34
N ASN A 66 -13.99 8.56 -15.16
CA ASN A 66 -13.33 8.31 -13.88
C ASN A 66 -11.83 8.62 -13.90
N VAL A 67 -11.49 9.82 -14.37
CA VAL A 67 -10.09 10.25 -14.55
C VAL A 67 -9.86 11.58 -13.84
N LEU A 68 -8.76 11.66 -13.08
CA LEU A 68 -8.22 12.90 -12.54
C LEU A 68 -7.09 13.38 -13.45
N GLU A 69 -7.14 14.64 -13.85
CA GLU A 69 -6.01 15.36 -14.43
C GLU A 69 -5.39 16.21 -13.33
N LEU A 70 -4.13 15.94 -12.96
CA LEU A 70 -3.39 16.78 -12.01
C LEU A 70 -2.35 17.62 -12.74
N VAL A 71 -2.34 18.91 -12.44
CA VAL A 71 -1.45 19.90 -13.07
C VAL A 71 -0.42 20.38 -12.07
N TYR A 72 0.84 20.24 -12.45
CA TYR A 72 2.02 20.72 -11.75
C TYR A 72 2.63 21.90 -12.54
N GLN A 73 3.80 22.39 -12.12
CA GLN A 73 4.42 23.56 -12.75
C GLN A 73 4.77 23.31 -14.22
N ASN A 74 5.43 22.19 -14.53
CA ASN A 74 5.88 21.84 -15.88
C ASN A 74 5.44 20.42 -16.31
N THR A 75 4.46 19.85 -15.61
CA THR A 75 4.00 18.47 -15.81
C THR A 75 2.50 18.38 -15.66
N VAL A 76 1.87 17.51 -16.46
CA VAL A 76 0.48 17.10 -16.30
C VAL A 76 0.44 15.58 -16.20
N VAL A 77 -0.32 15.05 -15.25
CA VAL A 77 -0.51 13.61 -15.09
C VAL A 77 -1.98 13.24 -15.16
N ILE A 78 -2.24 12.05 -15.69
CA ILE A 78 -3.57 11.48 -15.79
C ILE A 78 -3.64 10.26 -14.88
N ILE A 79 -4.57 10.30 -13.92
CA ILE A 79 -4.80 9.23 -12.95
C ILE A 79 -6.18 8.63 -13.20
N SER A 80 -6.25 7.33 -13.46
CA SER A 80 -7.50 6.59 -13.46
C SER A 80 -7.93 6.29 -12.02
N VAL A 81 -9.20 6.53 -11.72
CA VAL A 81 -9.81 6.26 -10.41
C VAL A 81 -10.89 5.20 -10.58
N GLN A 82 -10.99 4.23 -9.67
CA GLN A 82 -12.13 3.31 -9.61
C GLN A 82 -12.67 3.25 -8.19
N GLN A 83 -14.00 3.39 -8.08
CA GLN A 83 -14.73 3.24 -6.82
C GLN A 83 -15.30 1.83 -6.77
N LYS A 84 -14.62 0.92 -6.07
CA LYS A 84 -15.13 -0.44 -5.82
C LYS A 84 -15.76 -0.50 -4.43
N LEU A 85 -16.58 -1.52 -4.20
CA LEU A 85 -17.24 -1.71 -2.91
C LEU A 85 -16.24 -1.87 -1.76
N THR A 86 -15.09 -2.48 -2.03
CA THR A 86 -14.08 -2.82 -1.01
C THR A 86 -12.97 -1.78 -0.88
N HIS A 87 -12.64 -1.07 -1.97
CA HIS A 87 -11.49 -0.16 -2.03
C HIS A 87 -11.61 0.86 -3.16
N LEU A 88 -10.83 1.94 -3.06
CA LEU A 88 -10.58 2.89 -4.13
C LEU A 88 -9.27 2.52 -4.83
N THR A 89 -9.21 2.58 -6.16
CA THR A 89 -7.95 2.46 -6.89
C THR A 89 -7.52 3.78 -7.51
N PHE A 90 -6.22 4.05 -7.50
CA PHE A 90 -5.59 5.15 -8.25
C PHE A 90 -4.47 4.58 -9.11
N GLU A 91 -4.47 4.85 -10.42
CA GLU A 91 -3.46 4.38 -11.37
C GLU A 91 -2.91 5.53 -12.21
N LEU A 92 -1.58 5.72 -12.23
CA LEU A 92 -0.93 6.65 -13.14
C LEU A 92 -0.99 6.12 -14.59
N LYS A 93 -1.82 6.73 -15.43
CA LYS A 93 -2.03 6.33 -16.83
C LYS A 93 -1.14 7.06 -17.82
N ALA A 94 -0.89 8.34 -17.57
CA ALA A 94 -0.07 9.17 -18.44
C ALA A 94 0.64 10.26 -17.65
N ILE A 95 1.77 10.70 -18.21
CA ILE A 95 2.54 11.85 -17.76
C ILE A 95 3.04 12.58 -19.01
N ASP A 96 2.86 13.89 -19.03
CA ASP A 96 3.36 14.78 -20.08
C ASP A 96 4.10 15.97 -19.45
N GLY A 97 5.17 16.44 -20.09
CA GLY A 97 6.02 17.51 -19.59
C GLY A 97 7.42 17.05 -19.19
N GLN A 98 7.95 17.59 -18.09
CA GLN A 98 9.34 17.36 -17.69
C GLN A 98 9.60 15.92 -17.21
N LYS A 99 10.89 15.55 -17.15
CA LYS A 99 11.33 14.25 -16.62
C LYS A 99 11.03 14.13 -15.13
N VAL A 100 10.39 13.04 -14.76
CA VAL A 100 10.10 12.65 -13.37
C VAL A 100 10.87 11.37 -13.04
N ASP A 101 11.63 11.42 -11.96
CA ASP A 101 12.48 10.32 -11.52
C ASP A 101 11.76 9.37 -10.55
N LEU A 102 10.78 9.90 -9.81
CA LEU A 102 10.04 9.16 -8.79
C LEU A 102 8.66 9.79 -8.56
N ILE A 103 7.67 8.96 -8.24
CA ILE A 103 6.35 9.42 -7.77
C ILE A 103 6.06 8.86 -6.38
N MET A 104 5.34 9.63 -5.56
CA MET A 104 4.93 9.21 -4.20
C MET A 104 3.43 9.36 -4.04
N TRP A 105 2.75 8.26 -3.72
CA TRP A 105 1.36 8.22 -3.30
C TRP A 105 1.29 8.54 -1.81
N GLY A 106 0.70 9.68 -1.48
CA GLY A 106 0.71 10.18 -0.11
C GLY A 106 2.09 10.77 0.28
N PRO A 107 2.47 10.73 1.56
CA PRO A 107 1.86 9.95 2.66
C PRO A 107 0.43 10.37 2.99
N PHE A 108 -0.42 9.39 3.29
CA PHE A 108 -1.82 9.57 3.71
C PHE A 108 -1.92 9.44 5.23
N PRO A 109 -2.13 10.53 5.98
CA PRO A 109 -2.15 10.52 7.42
C PRO A 109 -3.49 10.02 7.96
N THR A 110 -3.42 9.35 9.10
CA THR A 110 -4.58 8.92 9.88
C THR A 110 -4.35 9.22 11.36
N THR A 111 -5.42 9.36 12.13
CA THR A 111 -5.37 9.49 13.60
C THR A 111 -5.26 8.15 14.32
N ILE A 112 -5.08 7.03 13.61
CA ILE A 112 -4.92 5.70 14.21
C ILE A 112 -3.46 5.49 14.63
N ASP A 113 -3.20 5.35 15.93
CA ASP A 113 -1.88 5.17 16.54
C ASP A 113 -1.68 3.81 17.24
N GLN A 114 -2.70 2.95 17.27
CA GLN A 114 -2.71 1.78 18.15
C GLN A 114 -1.90 0.59 17.62
N ILE A 115 -2.29 0.03 16.47
CA ILE A 115 -1.63 -1.14 15.88
C ILE A 115 -1.26 -0.82 14.44
N ILE A 116 0.05 -0.83 14.17
CA ILE A 116 0.64 -0.52 12.88
C ILE A 116 1.22 -1.82 12.32
N GLY A 117 0.74 -2.25 11.17
CA GLY A 117 1.33 -3.32 10.37
C GLY A 117 2.23 -2.70 9.32
N GLU A 118 3.48 -2.40 9.70
CA GLU A 118 4.40 -1.57 8.91
C GLU A 118 4.56 -2.06 7.47
N THR A 119 4.85 -3.35 7.28
CA THR A 119 5.07 -3.95 5.96
C THR A 119 3.77 -4.21 5.20
N ILE A 120 2.71 -4.61 5.90
CA ILE A 120 1.42 -4.97 5.29
C ILE A 120 0.68 -3.71 4.80
N GLY A 121 0.99 -2.54 5.36
CA GLY A 121 0.35 -1.27 4.98
C GLY A 121 -1.03 -1.10 5.60
N ILE A 122 -1.20 -1.53 6.86
CA ILE A 122 -2.47 -1.43 7.59
C ILE A 122 -2.26 -0.79 8.95
N VAL A 123 -3.16 0.11 9.31
CA VAL A 123 -3.25 0.71 10.64
C VAL A 123 -4.63 0.46 11.20
N ARG A 124 -4.73 0.05 12.46
CA ARG A 124 -6.02 -0.28 13.07
C ARG A 124 -6.12 0.10 14.55
N ASN A 125 -7.33 0.45 14.95
CA ASN A 125 -7.73 0.55 16.34
C ASN A 125 -8.70 -0.58 16.72
N ASP A 126 -9.33 -0.48 17.88
CA ASP A 126 -10.29 -1.48 18.37
C ASP A 126 -11.55 -1.67 17.49
N GLN A 127 -11.86 -0.74 16.57
CA GLN A 127 -13.10 -0.75 15.78
C GLN A 127 -12.85 -0.79 14.27
N PHE A 128 -11.82 -0.12 13.78
CA PHE A 128 -11.63 0.14 12.36
C PHE A 128 -10.17 -0.07 11.93
N ALA A 129 -10.00 -0.49 10.69
CA ALA A 129 -8.72 -0.62 10.01
C ALA A 129 -8.72 0.19 8.72
N ILE A 130 -7.59 0.84 8.43
CA ILE A 130 -7.33 1.57 7.18
C ILE A 130 -6.06 0.97 6.58
N GLY A 131 -6.04 0.81 5.25
CA GLY A 131 -4.85 0.30 4.58
C GLY A 131 -4.61 0.86 3.18
N ILE A 132 -3.36 0.70 2.75
CA ILE A 132 -2.88 0.93 1.39
C ILE A 132 -2.28 -0.36 0.85
N GLN A 133 -2.51 -0.67 -0.42
CA GLN A 133 -1.93 -1.85 -1.05
C GLN A 133 -1.43 -1.52 -2.46
N ALA A 134 -0.21 -1.94 -2.78
CA ALA A 134 0.34 -1.87 -4.13
C ALA A 134 -0.44 -2.81 -5.06
N LEU A 135 -0.86 -2.31 -6.22
CA LEU A 135 -1.64 -3.06 -7.21
C LEU A 135 -0.90 -3.28 -8.53
N SER A 136 0.37 -2.92 -8.61
CA SER A 136 1.19 -3.14 -9.80
C SER A 136 2.64 -3.45 -9.44
N PRO A 137 3.38 -4.18 -10.31
CA PRO A 137 4.79 -4.49 -10.08
C PRO A 137 5.70 -3.26 -9.94
N GLN A 138 5.28 -2.12 -10.49
CA GLN A 138 6.01 -0.85 -10.38
C GLN A 138 5.86 -0.21 -8.99
N THR A 139 4.83 -0.57 -8.24
CA THR A 139 4.47 0.14 -7.00
C THR A 139 5.09 -0.55 -5.79
N ILE A 140 5.86 0.21 -5.03
CA ILE A 140 6.54 -0.24 -3.83
C ILE A 140 5.82 0.37 -2.63
N GLY A 141 5.39 -0.46 -1.69
CA GLY A 141 4.88 0.03 -0.40
C GLY A 141 6.02 0.66 0.40
N GLY A 142 5.77 1.84 0.95
CA GLY A 142 6.77 2.57 1.73
C GLY A 142 7.09 3.95 1.19
N GLN A 143 8.27 4.45 1.57
CA GLN A 143 8.80 5.76 1.19
C GLN A 143 10.26 5.65 0.76
N PRO A 144 10.70 6.42 -0.25
CA PRO A 144 12.11 6.48 -0.63
C PRO A 144 12.99 6.94 0.54
N GLN A 145 14.13 6.28 0.75
CA GLN A 145 15.02 6.56 1.88
C GLN A 145 15.61 7.98 1.85
N GLU A 146 15.85 8.52 0.66
CA GLU A 146 16.33 9.89 0.44
C GLU A 146 15.25 10.97 0.66
N TYR A 147 13.97 10.57 0.78
CA TYR A 147 12.83 11.48 0.99
C TYR A 147 11.99 11.06 2.20
N PRO A 148 12.55 11.05 3.43
CA PRO A 148 11.84 10.57 4.61
C PRO A 148 10.57 11.39 4.93
N PRO A 149 9.55 10.81 5.59
CA PRO A 149 8.30 11.50 5.91
C PRO A 149 8.48 12.72 6.82
N SER A 150 9.56 12.78 7.60
CA SER A 150 9.89 13.93 8.46
C SER A 150 10.10 15.23 7.66
N SER A 151 10.42 15.14 6.36
CA SER A 151 10.47 16.27 5.44
C SER A 151 9.13 16.62 4.77
N ILE A 152 8.08 15.81 4.98
CA ILE A 152 6.84 15.85 4.18
C ILE A 152 5.56 16.04 5.05
N VAL A 153 5.57 15.62 6.31
CA VAL A 153 4.39 15.74 7.22
C VAL A 153 4.75 16.40 8.57
N GLY A 154 5.93 17.02 8.68
CA GLY A 154 6.26 17.88 9.83
C GLY A 154 6.43 17.16 11.18
N THR A 155 6.72 15.85 11.20
CA THR A 155 6.81 15.08 12.45
C THR A 155 8.25 14.79 12.86
N SER A 156 8.55 14.96 14.14
CA SER A 156 9.66 14.25 14.77
C SER A 156 9.32 12.76 14.81
N VAL A 157 9.84 11.98 13.86
CA VAL A 157 9.73 10.52 13.91
C VAL A 157 10.51 10.06 15.15
N TRP A 158 9.81 9.61 16.18
CA TRP A 158 10.43 9.07 17.39
C TRP A 158 11.16 7.78 17.01
N GLU A 159 12.49 7.84 17.05
CA GLU A 159 13.45 6.73 16.91
C GLU A 159 13.60 6.00 15.55
N SER A 160 14.81 6.15 15.01
CA SER A 160 15.44 5.43 13.90
C SER A 160 14.94 5.76 12.49
N GLN A 161 15.87 6.24 11.65
CA GLN A 161 15.76 6.40 10.19
C GLN A 161 15.33 5.12 9.44
N ILE A 162 15.17 3.98 10.12
CA ILE A 162 14.91 2.67 9.51
C ILE A 162 13.40 2.39 9.39
N ARG A 163 12.57 2.78 10.37
CA ARG A 163 11.12 2.51 10.32
C ARG A 163 10.31 3.55 9.55
N SER A 164 10.90 4.68 9.22
CA SER A 164 10.20 5.78 8.53
C SER A 164 9.91 5.51 7.05
N ILE A 165 10.47 4.44 6.49
CA ILE A 165 10.32 4.09 5.07
C ILE A 165 9.33 2.95 4.81
N GLU A 166 8.71 2.41 5.86
CA GLU A 166 7.75 1.31 5.76
C GLU A 166 6.42 1.77 5.15
N THR A 167 5.60 0.83 4.66
CA THR A 167 4.29 1.13 4.04
C THR A 167 3.34 1.84 5.00
N ALA A 168 3.38 1.49 6.29
CA ALA A 168 2.69 2.17 7.36
C ALA A 168 3.69 2.61 8.45
N VAL A 169 3.59 3.85 8.92
CA VAL A 169 4.51 4.42 9.91
C VAL A 169 3.74 5.13 11.01
N GLN A 170 4.11 4.90 12.28
CA GLN A 170 3.56 5.63 13.42
C GLN A 170 4.11 7.07 13.47
N THR A 171 3.25 8.03 13.79
CA THR A 171 3.58 9.44 13.97
C THR A 171 3.08 9.95 15.32
N ASP A 172 3.39 11.20 15.66
CA ASP A 172 2.90 11.87 16.88
C ASP A 172 1.39 12.19 16.84
N PHE A 173 0.81 12.35 15.65
CA PHE A 173 -0.63 12.55 15.46
C PHE A 173 -1.41 11.27 15.15
N GLY A 174 -0.75 10.12 14.99
CA GLY A 174 -1.39 8.89 14.56
C GLY A 174 -0.45 7.99 13.75
N SER A 175 -0.72 7.91 12.46
CA SER A 175 0.09 7.14 11.52
C SER A 175 -0.03 7.68 10.09
N VAL A 176 0.85 7.21 9.21
CA VAL A 176 0.80 7.49 7.76
C VAL A 176 0.85 6.20 6.96
N LEU A 177 0.21 6.20 5.80
CA LEU A 177 0.24 5.14 4.79
C LEU A 177 0.84 5.68 3.50
N GLN A 178 1.77 4.95 2.88
CA GLN A 178 2.58 5.49 1.79
C GLN A 178 3.03 4.41 0.81
N ALA A 179 3.18 4.82 -0.45
CA ALA A 179 3.74 4.00 -1.52
C ALA A 179 4.44 4.90 -2.55
N TYR A 180 5.39 4.34 -3.30
CA TYR A 180 6.12 5.08 -4.32
C TYR A 180 6.48 4.21 -5.52
N THR A 181 6.92 4.84 -6.60
CA THR A 181 7.50 4.17 -7.77
C THR A 181 8.66 4.98 -8.32
N ARG A 182 9.71 4.28 -8.77
CA ARG A 182 10.90 4.88 -9.37
C ARG A 182 10.95 4.65 -10.86
N GLN A 183 11.36 5.67 -11.61
CA GLN A 183 11.56 5.57 -13.04
C GLN A 183 12.65 4.55 -13.40
N GLN A 184 13.68 4.44 -12.57
CA GLN A 184 14.78 3.47 -12.77
C GLN A 184 14.40 2.01 -12.49
N ASP A 185 13.31 1.74 -11.77
CA ASP A 185 12.90 0.39 -11.35
C ASP A 185 11.86 -0.23 -12.32
N GLY A 186 11.99 0.09 -13.62
CA GLY A 186 11.08 -0.40 -14.66
C GLY A 186 9.99 0.59 -15.09
N GLY A 187 10.06 1.84 -14.62
CA GLY A 187 9.22 2.96 -15.07
C GLY A 187 8.05 3.29 -14.13
N ILE A 188 7.64 4.57 -14.13
CA ILE A 188 6.54 5.06 -13.26
C ILE A 188 5.13 4.81 -13.82
N LEU A 189 4.99 4.67 -15.14
CA LEU A 189 3.67 4.46 -15.78
C LEU A 189 3.09 3.11 -15.36
N GLY A 190 1.80 3.11 -14.98
CA GLY A 190 1.13 1.93 -14.41
C GLY A 190 1.35 1.77 -12.90
N SER A 191 2.03 2.71 -12.23
CA SER A 191 2.02 2.78 -10.76
C SER A 191 0.57 2.87 -10.27
N LYS A 192 0.19 1.99 -9.34
CA LYS A 192 -1.18 1.75 -8.94
C LYS A 192 -1.28 1.35 -7.48
N ILE A 193 -2.21 1.99 -6.76
CA ILE A 193 -2.52 1.68 -5.36
C ILE A 193 -4.01 1.41 -5.14
N ALA A 194 -4.32 0.63 -4.11
CA ALA A 194 -5.62 0.58 -3.45
C ALA A 194 -5.55 1.36 -2.13
N ILE A 195 -6.58 2.12 -1.81
CA ILE A 195 -6.85 2.63 -0.45
C ILE A 195 -8.17 2.05 0.01
N PHE A 196 -8.21 1.53 1.24
CA PHE A 196 -9.41 0.93 1.81
C PHE A 196 -9.54 1.21 3.31
N GLY A 197 -10.74 1.02 3.83
CA GLY A 197 -10.98 0.83 5.25
C GLY A 197 -12.11 -0.16 5.48
N CYS A 198 -12.19 -0.71 6.68
CA CYS A 198 -13.18 -1.71 7.06
C CYS A 198 -13.26 -1.87 8.59
N PRO A 199 -14.34 -2.48 9.12
CA PRO A 199 -14.36 -2.95 10.51
C PRO A 199 -13.13 -3.81 10.81
N VAL A 200 -12.51 -3.62 11.97
CA VAL A 200 -11.19 -4.22 12.29
C VAL A 200 -11.15 -5.74 12.13
N GLY A 201 -12.25 -6.44 12.44
CA GLY A 201 -12.36 -7.89 12.30
C GLY A 201 -12.32 -8.41 10.86
N GLN A 202 -12.51 -7.54 9.88
CA GLN A 202 -12.54 -7.87 8.45
C GLN A 202 -11.23 -7.53 7.72
N ALA A 203 -10.24 -6.96 8.41
CA ALA A 203 -9.03 -6.45 7.76
C ALA A 203 -8.30 -7.49 6.90
N LEU A 204 -8.13 -8.73 7.40
CA LEU A 204 -7.46 -9.78 6.65
C LEU A 204 -8.30 -10.27 5.44
N GLU A 205 -9.61 -10.39 5.62
CA GLU A 205 -10.53 -10.77 4.54
C GLU A 205 -10.53 -9.70 3.44
N ARG A 206 -10.56 -8.42 3.82
CA ARG A 206 -10.52 -7.28 2.89
C ARG A 206 -9.28 -7.29 2.00
N ILE A 207 -8.10 -7.64 2.53
CA ILE A 207 -6.89 -7.82 1.71
C ILE A 207 -7.12 -8.90 0.64
N GLY A 208 -7.71 -10.04 1.02
CA GLY A 208 -8.02 -11.13 0.10
C GLY A 208 -9.03 -10.73 -0.97
N GLU A 209 -10.07 -9.97 -0.61
CA GLU A 209 -11.04 -9.41 -1.57
C GLU A 209 -10.37 -8.49 -2.60
N ILE A 210 -9.45 -7.63 -2.15
CA ILE A 210 -8.67 -6.73 -3.03
C ILE A 210 -7.78 -7.55 -3.95
N GLU A 211 -7.08 -8.57 -3.43
CA GLU A 211 -6.23 -9.44 -4.24
C GLU A 211 -7.02 -10.09 -5.39
N LEU A 212 -8.18 -10.67 -5.09
CA LEU A 212 -9.04 -11.28 -6.10
C LEU A 212 -9.60 -10.24 -7.09
N ALA A 213 -10.04 -9.09 -6.61
CA ALA A 213 -10.64 -8.04 -7.44
C ALA A 213 -9.65 -7.35 -8.37
N GLU A 214 -8.37 -7.33 -8.02
CA GLU A 214 -7.28 -6.69 -8.77
C GLU A 214 -6.37 -7.71 -9.50
N GLY A 215 -6.65 -9.01 -9.36
CA GLY A 215 -5.87 -10.06 -10.01
C GLY A 215 -4.46 -10.22 -9.44
N LEU A 216 -4.27 -9.89 -8.16
CA LEU A 216 -3.01 -10.08 -7.46
C LEU A 216 -2.81 -11.56 -7.05
N PRO A 217 -1.57 -11.96 -6.71
CA PRO A 217 -1.32 -13.30 -6.20
C PRO A 217 -2.18 -13.62 -4.97
N HIS A 218 -3.05 -14.62 -5.11
CA HIS A 218 -3.90 -15.15 -4.05
C HIS A 218 -3.63 -16.66 -3.85
N PRO A 219 -2.43 -17.03 -3.37
CA PRO A 219 -2.01 -18.42 -3.34
C PRO A 219 -2.86 -19.25 -2.37
N MET A 220 -3.25 -20.44 -2.84
CA MET A 220 -4.04 -21.40 -2.08
C MET A 220 -3.17 -22.60 -1.68
N LEU A 221 -3.30 -23.07 -0.45
CA LEU A 221 -2.67 -24.27 0.08
C LEU A 221 -3.74 -25.17 0.68
N ASP A 222 -3.83 -26.41 0.20
CA ASP A 222 -4.87 -27.37 0.60
C ASP A 222 -6.31 -26.84 0.43
N GLY A 223 -6.53 -25.94 -0.54
CA GLY A 223 -7.84 -25.33 -0.80
C GLY A 223 -8.18 -24.13 0.10
N GLU A 224 -7.28 -23.72 0.99
CA GLU A 224 -7.40 -22.52 1.83
C GLU A 224 -6.39 -21.45 1.40
N TRP A 225 -6.77 -20.18 1.52
CA TRP A 225 -5.83 -19.09 1.26
C TRP A 225 -4.66 -19.16 2.24
N THR A 226 -3.43 -19.01 1.75
CA THR A 226 -2.23 -19.23 2.57
C THR A 226 -2.16 -18.34 3.81
N LYS A 227 -2.72 -17.12 3.76
CA LYS A 227 -2.71 -16.20 4.91
C LYS A 227 -3.66 -16.62 6.03
N THR A 228 -4.64 -17.49 5.75
CA THR A 228 -5.55 -18.09 6.73
C THR A 228 -5.24 -19.55 7.03
N SER A 229 -4.53 -20.24 6.14
CA SER A 229 -4.24 -21.67 6.25
C SER A 229 -3.37 -22.00 7.47
N LEU A 230 -3.82 -22.96 8.27
CA LEU A 230 -2.99 -23.54 9.34
C LEU A 230 -1.84 -24.38 8.76
N THR A 231 -2.04 -25.00 7.59
CA THR A 231 -0.97 -25.75 6.90
C THR A 231 0.20 -24.82 6.57
N ALA A 232 -0.07 -23.57 6.17
CA ALA A 232 1.00 -22.61 5.87
C ALA A 232 1.85 -22.24 7.11
N LYS A 233 1.34 -22.51 8.32
CA LYS A 233 2.03 -22.31 9.60
C LYS A 233 2.67 -23.59 10.15
N SER A 234 2.62 -24.69 9.40
CA SER A 234 3.17 -25.97 9.82
C SER A 234 4.70 -25.93 9.81
N SER A 235 5.32 -26.55 10.81
CA SER A 235 6.75 -26.78 10.82
C SER A 235 7.15 -27.76 9.72
N TYR A 236 8.35 -27.57 9.19
CA TYR A 236 8.95 -28.40 8.15
C TYR A 236 10.42 -28.64 8.46
N LEU A 237 10.98 -29.73 7.93
CA LEU A 237 12.41 -30.02 8.08
C LEU A 237 13.18 -29.34 6.95
N ILE A 238 14.17 -28.52 7.30
CA ILE A 238 15.19 -28.05 6.36
C ILE A 238 16.46 -28.86 6.61
N THR A 239 16.91 -29.64 5.62
CA THR A 239 18.17 -30.38 5.68
C THR A 239 18.72 -30.61 4.28
N ASP A 240 20.02 -30.84 4.18
CA ASP A 240 20.64 -31.29 2.94
C ASP A 240 20.26 -32.74 2.66
N PHE A 241 19.90 -33.03 1.41
CA PHE A 241 19.66 -34.38 0.93
C PHE A 241 19.95 -34.50 -0.57
N GLY A 242 20.36 -35.68 -1.01
CA GLY A 242 20.52 -36.06 -2.40
C GLY A 242 20.16 -37.53 -2.59
N GLU A 243 20.51 -38.10 -3.75
CA GLU A 243 20.16 -39.49 -4.07
C GLU A 243 20.62 -40.50 -2.99
N HIS A 244 21.71 -40.21 -2.28
CA HIS A 244 22.32 -41.15 -1.33
C HIS A 244 21.70 -41.13 0.09
N ASN A 245 20.95 -40.10 0.46
CA ASN A 245 20.44 -39.92 1.83
C ASN A 245 19.01 -39.37 1.92
N ILE A 246 18.30 -39.29 0.80
CA ILE A 246 16.89 -38.85 0.77
C ILE A 246 16.00 -39.73 1.67
N ASP A 247 16.23 -41.04 1.71
CA ASP A 247 15.43 -41.96 2.52
C ASP A 247 15.57 -41.67 4.02
N ASP A 248 16.80 -41.36 4.49
CA ASP A 248 17.04 -40.96 5.87
C ASP A 248 16.36 -39.63 6.18
N ALA A 249 16.45 -38.65 5.27
CA ALA A 249 15.80 -37.36 5.43
C ALA A 249 14.26 -37.48 5.50
N LEU A 250 13.66 -38.32 4.65
CA LEU A 250 12.23 -38.63 4.69
C LEU A 250 11.84 -39.35 5.99
N ASN A 251 12.66 -40.31 6.44
CA ASN A 251 12.43 -41.03 7.68
C ASN A 251 12.47 -40.08 8.89
N TYR A 252 13.45 -39.19 8.99
CA TYR A 252 13.50 -38.19 10.06
C TYR A 252 12.33 -37.21 10.00
N THR A 253 11.94 -36.76 8.81
CA THR A 253 10.77 -35.90 8.61
C THR A 253 9.51 -36.56 9.15
N HIS A 254 9.30 -37.85 8.82
CA HIS A 254 8.16 -38.62 9.29
C HIS A 254 8.20 -38.86 10.81
N GLN A 255 9.36 -39.25 11.36
CA GLN A 255 9.52 -39.46 12.81
C GLN A 255 9.27 -38.19 13.62
N ALA A 256 9.65 -37.03 13.09
CA ALA A 256 9.40 -35.72 13.70
C ALA A 256 7.95 -35.23 13.51
N GLY A 257 7.13 -35.94 12.73
CA GLY A 257 5.75 -35.58 12.44
C GLY A 257 5.59 -34.39 11.49
N PHE A 258 6.63 -34.04 10.73
CA PHE A 258 6.57 -32.96 9.76
C PHE A 258 5.93 -33.42 8.44
N LYS A 259 5.17 -32.51 7.81
CA LYS A 259 4.51 -32.77 6.51
C LYS A 259 5.43 -32.46 5.32
N TYR A 260 6.40 -31.58 5.50
CA TYR A 260 7.25 -31.07 4.42
C TYR A 260 8.74 -31.23 4.75
N LEU A 261 9.51 -31.61 3.74
CA LEU A 261 10.97 -31.67 3.72
C LEU A 261 11.47 -30.67 2.66
N TYR A 262 12.39 -29.80 3.05
CA TYR A 262 12.94 -28.73 2.22
C TYR A 262 14.46 -28.87 2.12
N HIS A 263 15.00 -28.78 0.89
CA HIS A 263 16.43 -28.84 0.65
C HIS A 263 17.08 -27.47 0.93
N SER A 264 18.20 -27.42 1.66
CA SER A 264 18.76 -26.13 2.11
C SER A 264 19.43 -25.30 0.98
N GLY A 265 19.92 -25.96 -0.07
CA GLY A 265 20.65 -25.36 -1.19
C GLY A 265 19.93 -25.41 -2.55
N PRO A 266 20.38 -24.59 -3.53
CA PRO A 266 19.83 -24.57 -4.89
C PRO A 266 20.08 -25.87 -5.66
N PHE A 267 19.20 -26.18 -6.62
CA PHE A 267 19.11 -27.44 -7.38
C PHE A 267 20.25 -27.74 -8.38
N TYR A 268 21.46 -27.21 -8.19
CA TYR A 268 22.50 -27.24 -9.22
C TYR A 268 23.08 -28.65 -9.51
N ASN A 269 22.85 -29.63 -8.63
CA ASN A 269 23.54 -30.92 -8.64
C ASN A 269 22.75 -32.03 -7.89
N TRP A 270 21.46 -32.17 -8.18
CA TRP A 270 20.74 -33.38 -7.81
C TRP A 270 21.34 -34.61 -8.50
#